data_AF-A0A1M6XCY0-F1
#
_entry.id   AF-A0A1M6XCY0-F1
#
_cell.length_a   1.000
_cell.length_b   1.000
_cell.length_c   1.000
_cell.angle_alpha   90.00
_cell.angle_beta   90.00
_cell.angle_gamma   90.00
#
_symmetry.space_group_name_H-M   'P 1'
#
loop_
_entity.id
_entity.type
_entity.pdbx_description
1 polymer ?
#
loop_
_entity_poly.entity_id
_entity_poly.type
_entity_poly.pdbx_seq_one_letter_code
_entity_poly.pdbx_strand_id
1 'polypeptide(L)'
;MDLFFEGIITLLLNHAIVQIQFENNLIPTRVLKEDKEEYVKSLAQSQEQSDPKPFVEFMMGSMAKNLENEISIFLHSTEMVGENTEMGGEKEKRGEKTSFQILSTLKNNPKMTTSELAATIGITPKAVEKQISRLKKNGKLLRVGPDKGGYWEVP
;
A
#
# COMPACT_ATOMS: atom_id res chain seq x y z
N MET A 1 -19.57 23.47 -25.08
CA MET A 1 -18.72 22.29 -25.36
C MET A 1 -19.33 21.13 -24.60
N ASP A 2 -19.45 19.96 -25.24
CA ASP A 2 -20.18 18.81 -24.72
C ASP A 2 -19.54 18.23 -23.44
N LEU A 3 -20.38 17.90 -22.46
CA LEU A 3 -20.02 17.14 -21.25
C LEU A 3 -19.24 15.85 -21.56
N PHE A 4 -19.42 15.29 -22.76
CA PHE A 4 -18.69 14.15 -23.28
C PHE A 4 -17.19 14.45 -23.50
N PHE A 5 -16.87 15.64 -24.03
CA PHE A 5 -15.49 16.07 -24.23
C PHE A 5 -14.80 16.39 -22.89
N GLU A 6 -15.51 16.99 -21.95
CA GLU A 6 -15.00 17.25 -20.59
C GLU A 6 -14.65 15.95 -19.84
N GLY A 7 -15.49 14.91 -19.96
CA GLY A 7 -15.23 13.60 -19.36
C GLY A 7 -13.99 12.92 -19.93
N ILE A 8 -13.78 13.01 -21.24
CA ILE A 8 -12.59 12.45 -21.91
C ILE A 8 -11.33 13.21 -21.51
N ILE A 9 -11.38 14.54 -21.45
CA ILE A 9 -10.24 15.38 -21.04
C ILE A 9 -9.84 15.06 -19.59
N THR A 10 -10.81 14.91 -18.69
CA THR A 10 -10.56 14.59 -17.28
C THR A 10 -9.92 13.21 -17.12
N LEU A 11 -10.38 12.21 -17.88
CA LEU A 11 -9.81 10.85 -17.86
C LEU A 11 -8.37 10.84 -18.39
N LEU A 12 -8.10 11.56 -19.47
CA LEU A 12 -6.77 11.68 -20.07
C LEU A 12 -5.80 12.44 -19.16
N LEU A 13 -6.25 13.51 -18.52
CA LEU A 13 -5.43 14.26 -17.54
C LEU A 13 -5.08 13.40 -16.33
N ASN A 14 -6.05 12.66 -15.78
CA ASN A 14 -5.80 11.78 -14.65
C ASN A 14 -4.79 10.68 -15.01
N HIS A 15 -4.96 10.06 -16.18
CA HIS A 15 -4.02 9.05 -16.68
C HIS A 15 -2.62 9.63 -16.89
N ALA A 16 -2.51 10.83 -17.45
CA ALA A 16 -1.22 11.51 -17.67
C ALA A 16 -0.53 11.85 -16.33
N ILE A 17 -1.27 12.33 -15.34
CA ILE A 17 -0.72 12.63 -14.01
C ILE A 17 -0.20 11.37 -13.33
N VAL A 18 -0.96 10.26 -13.37
CA VAL A 18 -0.55 8.97 -12.82
C VAL A 18 0.70 8.43 -13.52
N GLN A 19 0.76 8.57 -14.85
CA GLN A 19 1.91 8.14 -15.66
C GLN A 19 3.17 8.95 -15.33
N ILE A 20 3.06 10.28 -15.23
CA ILE A 20 4.18 11.17 -14.86
C ILE A 20 4.67 10.86 -13.44
N GLN A 21 3.76 10.57 -12.50
CA GLN A 21 4.10 10.18 -11.13
C GLN A 21 4.87 8.85 -11.10
N PHE A 22 4.46 7.88 -11.90
CA PHE A 22 5.14 6.59 -12.04
C PHE A 22 6.54 6.74 -12.66
N GLU A 23 6.67 7.50 -13.74
CA GLU A 23 7.94 7.70 -14.46
C GLU A 23 8.99 8.47 -13.64
N ASN A 24 8.55 9.36 -12.75
CA ASN A 24 9.44 10.17 -11.91
C ASN A 24 9.68 9.59 -10.50
N ASN A 25 9.25 8.35 -10.24
CA ASN A 25 9.28 7.73 -8.91
C ASN A 25 8.66 8.63 -7.81
N LEU A 26 7.71 9.50 -8.18
CA LEU A 26 7.02 10.38 -7.23
C LEU A 26 6.04 9.54 -6.43
N ILE A 27 6.17 9.57 -5.11
CA ILE A 27 5.36 8.79 -4.15
C ILE A 27 3.99 9.45 -3.99
N PRO A 28 3.09 9.31 -4.96
CA PRO A 28 1.78 8.79 -4.59
C PRO A 28 1.33 7.82 -5.68
N THR A 29 1.87 6.60 -5.67
CA THR A 29 1.44 5.58 -6.64
C THR A 29 -0.01 5.14 -6.44
N ARG A 30 -0.64 5.48 -5.30
CA ARG A 30 -2.05 5.22 -5.02
C ARG A 30 -2.67 6.27 -4.10
N VAL A 31 -3.70 6.97 -4.60
CA VAL A 31 -4.73 7.53 -3.72
C VAL A 31 -5.42 6.35 -3.02
N LEU A 32 -5.39 6.33 -1.68
CA LEU A 32 -6.02 5.26 -0.90
C LEU A 32 -7.52 5.24 -1.19
N LYS A 33 -8.15 4.06 -1.05
CA LYS A 33 -9.60 3.95 -1.29
C LYS A 33 -10.41 4.89 -0.40
N GLU A 34 -9.94 5.08 0.83
CA GLU A 34 -10.54 6.01 1.80
C GLU A 34 -10.45 7.48 1.36
N ASP A 35 -9.38 7.85 0.66
CA ASP A 35 -9.10 9.24 0.27
C ASP A 35 -9.67 9.60 -1.12
N LYS A 36 -10.44 8.68 -1.75
CA LYS A 36 -10.99 8.86 -3.11
C LYS A 36 -12.02 9.97 -3.20
N GLU A 37 -12.88 10.12 -2.19
CA GLU A 37 -13.91 11.15 -2.19
C GLU A 37 -13.27 12.54 -2.16
N GLU A 38 -12.20 12.69 -1.38
CA GLU A 38 -11.48 13.94 -1.22
C GLU A 38 -10.61 14.28 -2.44
N TYR A 39 -10.07 13.26 -3.12
CA TYR A 39 -9.44 13.40 -4.43
C TYR A 39 -10.42 13.90 -5.50
N VAL A 40 -11.62 13.31 -5.59
CA VAL A 40 -12.64 13.73 -6.56
C VAL A 40 -13.11 15.15 -6.25
N LYS A 41 -13.26 15.48 -4.95
CA LYS A 41 -13.63 16.81 -4.49
C LYS A 41 -12.56 17.86 -4.85
N SER A 42 -11.27 17.55 -4.66
CA SER A 42 -10.19 18.48 -4.99
C SER A 42 -10.11 18.76 -6.49
N LEU A 43 -10.34 17.75 -7.34
CA LEU A 43 -10.47 17.92 -8.79
C LEU A 43 -11.67 18.79 -9.17
N ALA A 44 -12.85 18.52 -8.60
CA ALA A 44 -14.05 19.28 -8.88
C ALA A 44 -13.90 20.76 -8.50
N GLN A 45 -13.29 21.03 -7.34
CA GLN A 45 -13.00 22.39 -6.88
C GLN A 45 -11.98 23.09 -7.78
N SER A 46 -10.93 22.39 -8.22
CA SER A 46 -9.96 22.95 -9.16
C SER A 46 -10.58 23.29 -10.52
N GLN A 47 -11.53 22.49 -10.99
CA GLN A 47 -12.28 22.77 -12.21
C GLN A 47 -13.22 23.98 -12.05
N GLU A 48 -14.00 24.01 -10.98
CA GLU A 48 -14.96 25.10 -10.69
C GLU A 48 -14.26 26.45 -10.52
N GLN A 49 -13.12 26.46 -9.83
CA GLN A 49 -12.37 27.68 -9.52
C GLN A 49 -11.36 28.05 -10.63
N SER A 50 -11.17 27.18 -11.62
CA SER A 50 -10.10 27.33 -12.63
C SER A 50 -8.71 27.53 -12.00
N ASP A 51 -8.52 26.97 -10.80
CA ASP A 51 -7.29 27.08 -10.00
C ASP A 51 -6.77 25.68 -9.66
N PRO A 52 -5.53 25.30 -10.01
CA PRO A 52 -4.98 23.99 -9.67
C PRO A 52 -4.67 23.81 -8.18
N LYS A 53 -4.69 24.87 -7.35
CA LYS A 53 -4.29 24.79 -5.93
C LYS A 53 -5.00 23.72 -5.11
N PRO A 54 -6.35 23.60 -5.10
CA PRO A 54 -7.04 22.58 -4.30
C PRO A 54 -6.54 21.16 -4.60
N PHE A 55 -6.35 20.84 -5.88
CA PHE A 55 -5.81 19.56 -6.31
C PHE A 55 -4.33 19.38 -5.90
N VAL A 56 -3.50 20.40 -6.11
CA VAL A 56 -2.06 20.34 -5.75
C VAL A 56 -1.88 20.16 -4.25
N GLU A 57 -2.63 20.89 -3.42
CA GLU A 57 -2.58 20.77 -1.96
C GLU A 57 -2.99 19.38 -1.50
N PHE A 58 -4.05 18.80 -2.08
CA PHE A 58 -4.45 17.42 -1.80
C PHE A 58 -3.33 16.43 -2.15
N MET A 59 -2.76 16.55 -3.36
CA MET A 59 -1.70 15.65 -3.80
C MET A 59 -0.44 15.79 -2.95
N MET A 60 -0.03 17.01 -2.59
CA MET A 60 1.09 17.26 -1.68
C MET A 60 0.84 16.69 -0.28
N GLY A 61 -0.37 16.86 0.27
CA GLY A 61 -0.74 16.26 1.55
C GLY A 61 -0.74 14.74 1.51
N SER A 62 -1.20 14.15 0.40
CA SER A 62 -1.15 12.70 0.18
C SER A 62 0.29 12.19 0.10
N MET A 63 1.18 12.91 -0.60
CA MET A 63 2.61 12.60 -0.66
C MET A 63 3.24 12.69 0.74
N ALA A 64 3.00 13.77 1.49
CA ALA A 64 3.52 13.96 2.84
C ALA A 64 3.08 12.83 3.78
N LYS A 65 1.78 12.49 3.79
CA LYS A 65 1.22 11.37 4.56
C LYS A 65 1.85 10.02 4.18
N ASN A 66 2.15 9.80 2.90
CA ASN A 66 2.82 8.58 2.44
C ASN A 66 4.27 8.52 2.93
N LEU A 67 5.02 9.62 2.81
CA LEU A 67 6.38 9.69 3.33
C LEU A 67 6.41 9.53 4.85
N GLU A 68 5.50 10.17 5.59
CA GLU A 68 5.36 10.00 7.04
C GLU A 68 5.10 8.52 7.41
N ASN A 69 4.24 7.84 6.67
CA ASN A 69 4.00 6.42 6.88
C ASN A 69 5.25 5.58 6.58
N GLU A 70 5.96 5.85 5.48
CA GLU A 70 7.19 5.12 5.15
C GLU A 70 8.30 5.37 6.16
N ILE A 71 8.49 6.62 6.59
CA ILE A 71 9.42 7.00 7.65
C ILE A 71 9.01 6.33 8.96
N SER A 72 7.73 6.29 9.31
CA SER A 72 7.24 5.60 10.50
C SER A 72 7.51 4.10 10.43
N ILE A 73 7.25 3.45 9.30
CA ILE A 73 7.56 2.03 9.08
C ILE A 73 9.07 1.78 9.19
N PHE A 74 9.87 2.66 8.59
CA PHE A 74 11.32 2.57 8.63
C PHE A 74 11.84 2.74 10.06
N LEU A 75 11.44 3.80 10.77
CA LEU A 75 11.77 4.07 12.16
C LEU A 75 11.37 2.89 13.05
N HIS A 76 10.17 2.35 12.89
CA HIS A 76 9.69 1.19 13.65
C HIS A 76 10.40 -0.12 13.29
N SER A 77 10.97 -0.22 12.08
CA SER A 77 11.84 -1.34 11.67
C SER A 77 13.27 -1.21 12.20
N THR A 78 13.72 0.02 12.45
CA THR A 78 15.04 0.32 13.06
C THR A 78 14.97 0.38 14.60
N GLU A 79 13.83 0.73 15.16
CA GLU A 79 13.54 0.83 16.60
C GLU A 79 12.82 -0.43 17.07
N MET A 80 13.52 -1.56 17.04
CA MET A 80 13.22 -2.65 17.95
C MET A 80 13.75 -2.33 19.36
N VAL A 81 13.23 -1.24 19.98
CA VAL A 81 12.96 -1.07 21.42
C VAL A 81 11.95 0.08 21.56
N GLY A 82 10.70 -0.20 21.95
CA GLY A 82 9.85 0.79 22.65
C GLY A 82 8.50 1.15 22.01
N GLU A 83 7.45 0.51 22.53
CA GLU A 83 6.09 1.03 22.76
C GLU A 83 5.17 1.52 21.61
N ASN A 84 4.15 0.68 21.38
CA ASN A 84 2.71 0.99 21.37
C ASN A 84 2.28 2.44 21.08
N THR A 85 1.59 2.64 19.96
CA THR A 85 0.53 3.66 19.91
C THR A 85 -0.60 3.23 18.98
N GLU A 86 -1.80 3.25 19.55
CA GLU A 86 -3.07 2.90 18.94
C GLU A 86 -3.66 4.08 18.14
N MET A 87 -4.47 3.75 17.14
CA MET A 87 -5.78 4.34 16.79
C MET A 87 -6.01 4.53 15.28
N GLY A 88 -7.15 4.01 14.82
CA GLY A 88 -7.89 4.51 13.65
C GLY A 88 -7.46 3.93 12.28
N GLY A 89 -8.07 2.81 11.88
CA GLY A 89 -7.85 2.16 10.57
C GLY A 89 -7.38 0.69 10.66
N GLU A 90 -7.59 0.06 11.82
CA GLU A 90 -6.89 -1.13 12.28
C GLU A 90 -7.05 -2.39 11.43
N LYS A 91 -8.04 -2.54 10.55
CA LYS A 91 -8.23 -3.82 9.82
C LYS A 91 -7.46 -3.90 8.50
N GLU A 92 -7.43 -2.82 7.72
CA GLU A 92 -6.65 -2.78 6.47
C GLU A 92 -5.16 -2.51 6.75
N LYS A 93 -4.85 -1.53 7.62
CA LYS A 93 -3.48 -1.25 8.07
C LYS A 93 -2.83 -2.47 8.73
N ARG A 94 -3.58 -3.25 9.55
CA ARG A 94 -3.04 -4.49 10.14
C ARG A 94 -2.82 -5.58 9.09
N GLY A 95 -3.67 -5.66 8.08
CA GLY A 95 -3.49 -6.59 6.97
C GLY A 95 -2.21 -6.32 6.19
N GLU A 96 -1.94 -5.04 5.90
CA GLU A 96 -0.73 -4.60 5.20
C GLU A 96 0.52 -4.77 6.08
N LYS A 97 0.49 -4.35 7.35
CA LYS A 97 1.55 -4.61 8.34
C LYS A 97 1.88 -6.10 8.46
N THR A 98 0.85 -6.96 8.56
CA THR A 98 1.04 -8.41 8.64
C THR A 98 1.66 -8.96 7.36
N SER A 99 1.21 -8.50 6.19
CA SER A 99 1.72 -8.97 4.90
C SER A 99 3.19 -8.59 4.70
N PHE A 100 3.59 -7.39 5.15
CA PHE A 100 4.98 -6.95 5.16
C PHE A 100 5.84 -7.80 6.10
N GLN A 101 5.37 -8.04 7.32
CA GLN A 101 6.07 -8.91 8.28
C GLN A 101 6.28 -10.32 7.72
N ILE A 102 5.26 -10.92 7.09
CA ILE A 102 5.39 -12.25 6.45
C ILE A 102 6.48 -12.24 5.37
N LEU A 103 6.48 -11.25 4.47
CA LEU A 103 7.48 -11.18 3.40
C LEU A 103 8.89 -10.98 3.94
N SER A 104 9.08 -10.08 4.90
CA SER A 104 10.38 -9.82 5.54
C SER A 104 10.91 -11.05 6.28
N THR A 105 10.05 -11.75 7.02
CA THR A 105 10.43 -12.98 7.71
C THR A 105 10.79 -14.10 6.73
N LEU A 106 10.02 -14.27 5.65
CA LEU A 106 10.30 -15.30 4.63
C LEU A 106 11.52 -14.98 3.78
N LYS A 107 11.84 -13.70 3.55
CA LYS A 107 13.08 -13.29 2.90
C LYS A 107 14.32 -13.70 3.70
N ASN A 108 14.24 -13.60 5.03
CA ASN A 108 15.32 -13.99 5.94
C ASN A 108 15.36 -15.51 6.20
N ASN A 109 14.20 -16.18 6.24
CA ASN A 109 14.10 -17.62 6.42
C ASN A 109 13.05 -18.25 5.48
N PRO A 110 13.45 -18.58 4.24
CA PRO A 110 12.56 -19.13 3.21
C PRO A 110 11.89 -20.46 3.57
N LYS A 111 12.44 -21.23 4.52
CA LYS A 111 11.95 -22.58 4.84
C LYS A 111 10.90 -22.60 5.95
N MET A 112 10.53 -21.45 6.50
CA MET A 112 9.56 -21.39 7.58
C MET A 112 8.20 -21.95 7.19
N THR A 113 7.62 -22.68 8.12
CA THR A 113 6.24 -23.16 8.05
C THR A 113 5.26 -22.04 8.41
N THR A 114 4.00 -22.22 8.04
CA THR A 114 2.92 -21.29 8.39
C THR A 114 2.73 -21.15 9.91
N SER A 115 2.93 -22.23 10.65
CA SER A 115 2.85 -22.25 12.12
C SER A 115 3.99 -21.46 12.77
N GLU A 116 5.21 -21.58 12.25
CA GLU A 116 6.35 -20.79 12.75
C GLU A 116 6.17 -19.30 12.45
N LEU A 117 5.70 -18.95 11.24
CA LEU A 117 5.35 -17.56 10.91
C LEU A 117 4.29 -17.00 11.85
N ALA A 118 3.28 -17.79 12.19
CA ALA A 118 2.23 -17.38 13.12
C ALA A 118 2.80 -17.06 14.51
N ALA A 119 3.70 -17.91 15.00
CA ALA A 119 4.38 -17.72 16.29
C ALA A 119 5.30 -16.48 16.27
N THR A 120 6.09 -16.30 15.20
CA THR A 120 7.02 -15.16 15.07
C THR A 120 6.28 -13.82 14.96
N ILE A 121 5.15 -13.79 14.26
CA ILE A 121 4.39 -12.56 13.98
C ILE A 121 3.36 -12.27 15.09
N GLY A 122 3.04 -13.26 15.94
CA GLY A 122 2.07 -13.10 17.03
C GLY A 122 0.62 -13.06 16.54
N ILE A 123 0.30 -13.81 15.48
CA ILE A 123 -1.07 -13.90 14.92
C ILE A 123 -1.51 -15.35 14.76
N THR A 124 -2.80 -15.56 14.50
CA THR A 124 -3.31 -16.94 14.33
C THR A 124 -2.82 -17.55 13.01
N PRO A 125 -2.56 -18.88 12.97
CA PRO A 125 -2.17 -19.57 11.74
C PRO A 125 -3.14 -19.33 10.58
N LYS A 126 -4.44 -19.29 10.87
CA LYS A 126 -5.50 -18.99 9.90
C LYS A 126 -5.39 -17.57 9.31
N ALA A 127 -4.93 -16.60 10.10
CA ALA A 127 -4.67 -15.25 9.60
C ALA A 127 -3.43 -15.23 8.70
N VAL A 128 -2.36 -15.95 9.05
CA VAL A 128 -1.17 -16.11 8.20
C VAL A 128 -1.53 -16.75 6.86
N GLU A 129 -2.28 -17.85 6.86
CA GLU A 129 -2.73 -18.52 5.64
C GLU A 129 -3.53 -17.60 4.71
N LYS A 130 -4.42 -16.80 5.29
CA LYS A 130 -5.20 -15.80 4.54
C LYS A 130 -4.28 -14.76 3.88
N GLN A 131 -3.25 -14.29 4.58
CA GLN A 131 -2.32 -13.31 4.02
C GLN A 131 -1.37 -13.94 2.99
N ILE A 132 -0.85 -15.15 3.23
CA ILE A 132 -0.05 -15.90 2.25
C ILE A 132 -0.84 -16.11 0.97
N SER A 133 -2.12 -16.51 1.07
CA SER A 133 -2.99 -16.70 -0.10
C SER A 133 -3.16 -15.41 -0.91
N ARG A 134 -3.28 -14.26 -0.24
CA ARG A 134 -3.35 -12.94 -0.90
C ARG A 134 -2.02 -12.57 -1.56
N LEU A 135 -0.90 -12.78 -0.87
CA LEU A 135 0.44 -12.50 -1.38
C LEU A 135 0.75 -13.35 -2.62
N LYS A 136 0.39 -14.64 -2.59
CA LYS A 136 0.47 -15.53 -3.77
C LYS A 136 -0.39 -15.04 -4.93
N LYS A 137 -1.64 -14.66 -4.67
CA LYS A 137 -2.55 -14.13 -5.70
C LYS A 137 -2.03 -12.84 -6.34
N ASN A 138 -1.34 -12.01 -5.55
CA ASN A 138 -0.75 -10.76 -6.00
C ASN A 138 0.66 -10.93 -6.58
N GLY A 139 1.16 -12.17 -6.73
CA GLY A 139 2.49 -12.46 -7.30
C GLY A 139 3.66 -12.05 -6.41
N LYS A 140 3.42 -11.70 -5.14
CA LYS A 140 4.46 -11.25 -4.19
C LYS A 140 5.12 -12.37 -3.39
N LEU A 141 4.61 -13.60 -3.52
CA LEU A 141 5.13 -14.76 -2.80
C LEU A 141 4.88 -16.03 -3.61
N LEU A 142 5.89 -16.87 -3.73
CA LEU A 142 5.84 -18.14 -4.46
C LEU A 142 6.30 -19.28 -3.56
N ARG A 143 5.75 -20.47 -3.79
CA ARG A 143 6.21 -21.70 -3.14
C ARG A 143 6.98 -22.50 -4.19
N VAL A 144 8.27 -22.70 -3.96
CA VAL A 144 9.17 -23.42 -4.86
C VAL A 144 9.54 -24.76 -4.25
N GLY A 145 9.36 -25.85 -5.00
CA GLY A 145 9.67 -27.21 -4.57
C GLY A 145 8.51 -27.94 -3.87
N PRO A 146 8.74 -29.19 -3.43
CA PRO A 146 7.70 -30.09 -2.93
C PRO A 146 7.04 -29.62 -1.63
N ASP A 147 5.82 -30.08 -1.34
CA ASP A 147 5.06 -29.67 -0.15
C ASP A 147 5.83 -29.92 1.17
N LYS A 148 6.63 -30.99 1.20
CA LYS A 148 7.52 -31.36 2.31
C LYS A 148 8.99 -31.18 1.91
N GLY A 149 9.45 -29.93 1.77
CA GLY A 149 10.85 -29.62 1.49
C GLY A 149 11.10 -28.39 0.61
N GLY A 150 10.04 -27.84 0.02
CA GLY A 150 10.08 -26.58 -0.71
C GLY A 150 10.28 -25.37 0.20
N TYR A 151 10.60 -24.23 -0.41
CA TYR A 151 10.83 -22.95 0.26
C TYR A 151 9.94 -21.87 -0.33
N TRP A 152 9.78 -20.79 0.42
CA TRP A 152 9.09 -19.59 0.00
C TRP A 152 10.05 -18.65 -0.70
N GLU A 153 9.69 -18.24 -1.90
CA GLU A 153 10.43 -17.26 -2.69
C GLU A 153 9.63 -15.96 -2.71
N VAL A 154 10.30 -14.86 -2.38
CA VAL A 154 9.76 -13.51 -2.53
C VAL A 154 10.38 -12.94 -3.82
N PRO A 155 9.61 -12.79 -4.91
CA PRO A 155 10.10 -12.32 -6.21
C PRO A 155 10.65 -10.89 -6.17
#